data_AF-A0AA36H2L4-F1
#
_entry.id   AF-A0AA36H2L4-F1
#
_cell.length_a   1.000
_cell.length_b   1.000
_cell.length_c   1.000
_cell.angle_alpha   90.00
_cell.angle_beta   90.00
_cell.angle_gamma   90.00
#
_symmetry.space_group_name_H-M   'P 1'
#
loop_
_entity.id
_entity.type
_entity.pdbx_description
1 polymer ?
#
loop_
_entity_poly.entity_id
_entity_poly.type
_entity_poly.pdbx_seq_one_letter_code
_entity_poly.pdbx_strand_id
1 'polypeptide(L)'
;MVMDIAIYIIAIVHDVPSYALEKDFSRTTQVFVLILCLQWFAHLLFLPLLSVIHLIAIFSPARFRKASYRHFTNANIAVVIISLLITAPLYSKYCGYTYLISDHYWYFDYSLPYTYLYQRLNQLLQIIFGLFVFTADIVIIWKIFRLRLRTLRAHFNKRVSEREWKFGKETRFAANFLLLSTCFLVMTICYNVDFGYGFWQSLLFKICTLLNFAKWPMYVLGNASVSNAIRGILCCNSQLAPLTSSTVLKF
;
A
#
# COMPACT_ATOMS: atom_id res chain seq x y z
N MET A 1 3.17 3.71 5.48
CA MET A 1 4.61 3.81 5.83
C MET A 1 4.89 3.39 7.27
N VAL A 2 4.45 4.11 8.31
CA VAL A 2 4.73 3.69 9.71
C VAL A 2 4.14 2.30 10.01
N MET A 3 2.89 2.05 9.60
CA MET A 3 2.26 0.73 9.76
C MET A 3 2.99 -0.39 9.00
N ASP A 4 3.53 -0.09 7.81
CA ASP A 4 4.33 -1.05 7.04
C ASP A 4 5.63 -1.42 7.75
N ILE A 5 6.29 -0.43 8.36
CA ILE A 5 7.48 -0.66 9.19
C ILE A 5 7.13 -1.55 10.39
N ALA A 6 5.99 -1.32 11.03
CA ALA A 6 5.57 -2.10 12.18
C ALA A 6 5.44 -3.60 11.85
N ILE A 7 4.84 -3.99 10.72
CA ILE A 7 4.79 -5.43 10.38
C ILE A 7 6.13 -5.97 9.89
N TYR A 8 7.04 -5.16 9.36
CA TYR A 8 8.41 -5.64 9.15
C TYR A 8 9.12 -5.95 10.46
N ILE A 9 8.92 -5.13 11.49
CA ILE A 9 9.45 -5.42 12.82
C ILE A 9 8.83 -6.73 13.33
N ILE A 10 7.53 -6.94 13.15
CA ILE A 10 6.87 -8.22 13.53
C ILE A 10 7.48 -9.39 12.77
N ALA A 11 7.63 -9.28 11.46
CA ALA A 11 8.21 -10.36 10.65
C ALA A 11 9.62 -10.73 11.14
N ILE A 12 10.45 -9.73 11.45
CA ILE A 12 11.83 -9.93 11.91
C ILE A 12 11.89 -10.45 13.37
N VAL A 13 11.08 -9.89 14.26
CA VAL A 13 11.14 -10.17 15.71
C VAL A 13 10.34 -11.40 16.11
N HIS A 14 9.28 -11.72 15.37
CA HIS A 14 8.36 -12.81 15.68
C HIS A 14 8.42 -13.92 14.63
N ASP A 15 8.13 -13.62 13.35
CA ASP A 15 7.91 -14.68 12.36
C ASP A 15 9.21 -15.42 12.01
N VAL A 16 10.34 -14.71 11.85
CA VAL A 16 11.65 -15.31 11.56
C VAL A 16 12.14 -16.21 12.72
N PRO A 17 12.13 -15.77 13.99
CA PRO A 17 12.47 -16.66 15.11
C PRO A 17 11.49 -17.83 15.27
N SER A 18 10.19 -17.60 15.07
CA SER A 18 9.20 -18.66 15.18
C SER A 18 9.39 -19.73 14.10
N TYR A 19 9.77 -19.30 12.89
CA TYR A 19 10.18 -20.18 11.79
C TYR A 19 11.45 -20.97 12.13
N ALA A 20 12.49 -20.31 12.64
CA ALA A 20 13.75 -20.96 12.96
C ALA A 20 13.66 -21.98 14.11
N LEU A 21 12.70 -21.79 15.02
CA LEU A 21 12.52 -22.62 16.23
C LEU A 21 11.35 -23.62 16.13
N GLU A 22 10.59 -23.62 15.03
CA GLU A 22 9.36 -24.41 14.85
C GLU A 22 8.38 -24.30 16.03
N LYS A 23 8.34 -23.12 16.66
CA LYS A 23 7.54 -22.85 17.86
C LYS A 23 7.14 -21.38 17.87
N ASP A 24 5.95 -21.09 18.37
CA ASP A 24 5.53 -19.73 18.66
C ASP A 24 6.49 -19.09 19.70
N PHE A 25 7.26 -18.10 19.25
CA PHE A 25 8.34 -17.50 20.03
C PHE A 25 7.83 -16.59 21.15
N SER A 26 6.64 -16.00 21.04
CA SER A 26 6.21 -14.93 21.95
C SER A 26 4.88 -15.19 22.64
N ARG A 27 4.83 -14.91 23.96
CA ARG A 27 3.56 -14.85 24.71
C ARG A 27 2.71 -13.62 24.38
N THR A 28 3.25 -12.63 23.67
CA THR A 28 2.55 -11.38 23.33
C THR A 28 1.86 -11.45 21.96
N THR A 29 1.27 -12.60 21.62
CA THR A 29 0.59 -12.85 20.33
C THR A 29 -0.48 -11.79 20.03
N GLN A 30 -1.19 -11.33 21.05
CA GLN A 30 -2.23 -10.30 20.96
C GLN A 30 -1.74 -8.97 20.37
N VAL A 31 -0.52 -8.54 20.71
CA VAL A 31 0.02 -7.26 20.21
C VAL A 31 0.35 -7.36 18.72
N PHE A 32 0.88 -8.50 18.28
CA PHE A 32 1.19 -8.73 16.87
C PHE A 32 -0.07 -8.80 16.02
N VAL A 33 -1.09 -9.53 16.49
CA VAL A 33 -2.41 -9.56 15.87
C VAL A 33 -3.01 -8.16 15.76
N LEU A 34 -2.85 -7.32 16.80
CA LEU A 34 -3.37 -5.94 16.80
C LEU A 34 -2.75 -5.13 15.67
N ILE A 35 -1.42 -5.16 15.57
CA ILE A 35 -0.69 -4.38 14.57
C ILE A 35 -1.01 -4.89 13.15
N LEU A 36 -1.07 -6.21 12.95
CA LEU A 36 -1.42 -6.81 11.66
C LEU A 36 -2.84 -6.44 11.23
N CYS A 37 -3.83 -6.56 12.13
CA CYS A 37 -5.21 -6.19 11.84
C CYS A 37 -5.35 -4.68 11.62
N LEU A 38 -4.72 -3.86 12.45
CA LEU A 38 -4.76 -2.41 12.32
C LEU A 38 -4.15 -1.96 10.99
N GLN A 39 -3.04 -2.57 10.57
CA GLN A 39 -2.44 -2.32 9.26
C GLN A 39 -3.39 -2.74 8.13
N TRP A 40 -3.98 -3.94 8.23
CA TRP A 40 -4.92 -4.45 7.24
C TRP A 40 -6.11 -3.50 7.03
N PHE A 41 -6.81 -3.13 8.10
CA PHE A 41 -7.97 -2.23 8.00
C PHE A 41 -7.57 -0.82 7.59
N ALA A 42 -6.42 -0.32 8.06
CA ALA A 42 -5.93 0.97 7.63
C ALA A 42 -5.69 0.97 6.12
N HIS A 43 -5.04 -0.05 5.57
CA HIS A 43 -4.84 -0.17 4.13
C HIS A 43 -6.15 -0.24 3.36
N LEU A 44 -7.10 -1.04 3.86
CA LEU A 44 -8.42 -1.18 3.26
C LEU A 44 -9.16 0.17 3.19
N LEU A 45 -9.07 1.00 4.23
CA LEU A 45 -9.70 2.32 4.29
C LEU A 45 -8.91 3.42 3.58
N PHE A 46 -7.59 3.31 3.50
CA PHE A 46 -6.76 4.30 2.82
C PHE A 46 -6.99 4.32 1.30
N LEU A 47 -7.36 3.20 0.69
CA LEU A 47 -7.59 3.14 -0.76
C LEU A 47 -8.78 3.95 -1.25
N PRO A 48 -9.99 3.82 -0.68
CA PRO A 48 -11.10 4.68 -1.06
C PRO A 48 -10.78 6.14 -0.75
N LEU A 49 -10.08 6.43 0.37
CA LEU A 49 -9.64 7.79 0.68
C LEU A 49 -8.71 8.37 -0.40
N LEU A 50 -7.68 7.63 -0.81
CA LEU A 50 -6.76 8.05 -1.88
C LEU A 50 -7.49 8.18 -3.22
N SER A 51 -8.42 7.27 -3.53
CA SER A 51 -9.26 7.33 -4.73
C SER A 51 -10.09 8.61 -4.77
N VAL A 52 -10.72 8.98 -3.65
CA VAL A 52 -11.48 10.24 -3.51
C VAL A 52 -10.56 11.45 -3.68
N ILE A 53 -9.38 11.44 -3.06
CA ILE A 53 -8.39 12.51 -3.19
C ILE A 53 -7.98 12.68 -4.66
N HIS A 54 -7.74 11.58 -5.37
CA HIS A 54 -7.39 11.60 -6.80
C HIS A 54 -8.53 12.10 -7.68
N LEU A 55 -9.77 11.65 -7.41
CA LEU A 55 -10.95 12.17 -8.08
C LEU A 55 -11.08 13.68 -7.88
N ILE A 56 -10.91 14.19 -6.66
CA ILE A 56 -10.95 15.63 -6.38
C ILE A 56 -9.83 16.36 -7.11
N ALA A 57 -8.60 15.82 -7.11
CA ALA A 57 -7.47 16.43 -7.80
C ALA A 57 -7.70 16.57 -9.32
N ILE A 58 -8.29 15.55 -9.95
CA ILE A 58 -8.51 15.52 -11.41
C ILE A 58 -9.77 16.29 -11.81
N PHE A 59 -10.88 16.15 -11.08
CA PHE A 59 -12.16 16.78 -11.44
C PHE A 59 -12.30 18.20 -10.90
N SER A 60 -11.65 18.53 -9.78
CA SER A 60 -11.76 19.84 -9.13
C SER A 60 -10.41 20.35 -8.60
N PRO A 61 -9.44 20.64 -9.47
CA PRO A 61 -8.10 21.08 -9.05
C PRO A 61 -8.12 22.39 -8.24
N ALA A 62 -9.13 23.24 -8.43
CA ALA A 62 -9.32 24.45 -7.62
C ALA A 62 -9.69 24.12 -6.17
N ARG A 63 -10.56 23.12 -5.94
CA ARG A 63 -10.89 22.65 -4.58
C ARG A 63 -9.73 21.90 -3.96
N PHE A 64 -9.05 21.07 -4.73
CA PHE A 64 -7.85 20.36 -4.26
C PHE A 64 -6.77 21.32 -3.77
N ARG A 65 -6.50 22.42 -4.51
CA ARG A 65 -5.53 23.45 -4.08
C ARG A 65 -5.94 24.21 -2.82
N LYS A 66 -7.24 24.29 -2.51
CA LYS A 66 -7.75 24.90 -1.28
C LYS A 66 -7.72 23.93 -0.10
N ALA A 67 -7.56 22.62 -0.33
CA ALA A 67 -7.48 21.63 0.73
C ALA A 67 -6.16 21.84 1.51
N SER A 68 -6.28 22.26 2.77
CA SER A 68 -5.13 22.41 3.65
C SER A 68 -4.64 21.05 4.18
N TYR A 69 -3.39 21.00 4.65
CA TYR A 69 -2.79 19.81 5.26
C TYR A 69 -3.66 19.23 6.41
N ARG A 70 -4.36 20.10 7.16
CA ARG A 70 -5.21 19.69 8.29
C ARG A 70 -6.33 18.75 7.87
N HIS A 71 -6.91 18.93 6.68
CA HIS A 71 -7.97 18.03 6.18
C HIS A 71 -7.43 16.62 5.94
N PHE A 72 -6.23 16.51 5.36
CA PHE A 72 -5.58 15.22 5.14
C PHE A 72 -5.17 14.57 6.46
N THR A 73 -4.63 15.33 7.42
CA THR A 73 -4.32 14.82 8.76
C THR A 73 -5.56 14.30 9.47
N ASN A 74 -6.66 15.05 9.45
CA ASN A 74 -7.92 14.63 10.08
C ASN A 74 -8.49 13.37 9.42
N ALA A 75 -8.43 13.27 8.08
CA ALA A 75 -8.84 12.07 7.36
C ALA A 75 -7.99 10.85 7.74
N ASN A 76 -6.66 11.01 7.85
CA ASN A 76 -5.76 9.95 8.28
C ASN A 76 -6.03 9.50 9.72
N ILE A 77 -6.28 10.44 10.64
CA ILE A 77 -6.64 10.14 12.03
C ILE A 77 -7.96 9.35 12.07
N ALA A 78 -8.97 9.79 11.29
CA ALA A 78 -10.25 9.09 11.19
C ALA A 78 -10.07 7.65 10.67
N VAL A 79 -9.25 7.44 9.63
CA VAL A 79 -8.92 6.10 9.13
C VAL A 79 -8.33 5.22 10.23
N VAL A 80 -7.35 5.72 11.00
CA VAL A 80 -6.71 4.96 12.08
C VAL A 80 -7.70 4.62 13.19
N ILE A 81 -8.53 5.57 13.62
CA ILE A 81 -9.56 5.35 14.65
C ILE A 81 -10.58 4.31 14.19
N ILE A 82 -11.10 4.45 12.96
CA ILE A 82 -12.06 3.48 12.40
C ILE A 82 -11.42 2.10 12.29
N SER A 83 -10.16 2.02 11.85
CA SER A 83 -9.41 0.75 11.77
C SER A 83 -9.30 0.08 13.14
N LEU A 84 -9.01 0.86 14.18
CA LEU A 84 -8.94 0.36 15.55
C LEU A 84 -10.31 -0.15 16.05
N LEU A 85 -11.38 0.59 15.76
CA LEU A 85 -12.75 0.19 16.12
C LEU A 85 -13.18 -1.10 15.42
N ILE A 86 -12.84 -1.29 14.14
CA ILE A 86 -13.13 -2.52 13.40
C ILE A 86 -12.27 -3.69 13.91
N THR A 87 -11.09 -3.41 14.47
CA THR A 87 -10.19 -4.42 15.04
C THR A 87 -10.65 -4.86 16.45
N ALA A 88 -11.33 -4.01 17.21
CA ALA A 88 -11.71 -4.28 18.59
C ALA A 88 -12.50 -5.58 18.85
N PRO A 89 -13.45 -6.01 18.00
CA PRO A 89 -14.19 -7.27 18.21
C PRO A 89 -13.31 -8.52 18.29
N LEU A 90 -12.10 -8.50 17.70
CA LEU A 90 -11.15 -9.62 17.74
C LEU A 90 -10.55 -9.87 19.12
N TYR A 91 -10.69 -8.91 20.04
CA TYR A 91 -10.24 -9.05 21.43
C TYR A 91 -11.38 -9.46 22.37
N SER A 92 -12.57 -9.72 21.83
CA SER A 92 -13.66 -10.31 22.60
C SER A 92 -13.40 -11.80 22.85
N LYS A 93 -14.08 -12.37 23.85
CA LYS A 93 -14.02 -13.83 24.12
C LYS A 93 -14.66 -14.69 23.02
N TYR A 94 -15.20 -14.06 21.98
CA TYR A 94 -16.13 -14.62 21.02
C TYR A 94 -15.58 -14.66 19.59
N CYS A 95 -14.48 -13.94 19.35
CA CYS A 95 -13.75 -13.90 18.09
C CYS A 95 -12.25 -13.98 18.42
N GLY A 96 -11.45 -14.53 17.50
CA GLY A 96 -10.01 -14.64 17.77
C GLY A 96 -9.18 -14.93 16.54
N TYR A 97 -7.87 -14.79 16.74
CA TYR A 97 -6.83 -15.24 15.84
C TYR A 97 -5.96 -16.25 16.55
N THR A 98 -5.45 -17.21 15.80
CA THR A 98 -4.45 -18.16 16.28
C THR A 98 -3.33 -18.28 15.24
N TYR A 99 -2.14 -18.65 15.72
CA TYR A 99 -0.95 -18.77 14.89
C TYR A 99 -0.76 -20.24 14.50
N LEU A 100 -0.74 -20.52 13.20
CA LEU A 100 -0.50 -21.88 12.70
C LEU A 100 1.00 -22.14 12.66
N ILE A 101 1.49 -23.03 13.52
CA ILE A 101 2.91 -23.35 13.61
C ILE A 101 3.44 -24.03 12.34
N SER A 102 2.65 -24.90 11.69
CA SER A 102 3.10 -25.66 10.50
C SER A 102 3.49 -24.78 9.31
N ASP A 103 2.80 -23.67 9.14
CA ASP A 103 2.91 -22.82 7.95
C ASP A 103 3.30 -21.37 8.29
N HIS A 104 3.53 -21.09 9.57
CA HIS A 104 3.99 -19.82 10.09
C HIS A 104 3.13 -18.61 9.68
N TYR A 105 1.81 -18.73 9.75
CA TYR A 105 0.88 -17.63 9.46
C TYR A 105 -0.26 -17.51 10.47
N TRP A 106 -0.80 -16.29 10.56
CA TRP A 106 -1.93 -15.95 11.41
C TRP A 106 -3.26 -16.24 10.70
N TYR A 107 -4.18 -16.92 11.38
CA TYR A 107 -5.50 -17.23 10.83
C TYR A 107 -6.61 -17.05 11.85
N PHE A 108 -7.84 -16.96 11.34
CA PHE A 108 -9.06 -16.84 12.14
C PHE A 108 -9.32 -18.12 12.93
N ASP A 109 -9.53 -17.98 14.25
CA ASP A 109 -9.90 -19.11 15.10
C ASP A 109 -11.41 -19.41 14.99
N TYR A 110 -11.75 -20.34 14.10
CA TYR A 110 -13.13 -20.77 13.88
C TYR A 110 -13.70 -21.67 14.98
N SER A 111 -12.91 -22.03 16.02
CA SER A 111 -13.48 -22.67 17.21
C SER A 111 -14.39 -21.73 18.00
N LEU A 112 -14.25 -20.42 17.79
CA LEU A 112 -15.05 -19.39 18.44
C LEU A 112 -16.29 -19.02 17.60
N PRO A 113 -17.47 -18.86 18.25
CA PRO A 113 -18.76 -18.85 17.56
C PRO A 113 -18.99 -17.64 16.64
N TYR A 114 -18.36 -16.50 16.92
CA TYR A 114 -18.59 -15.27 16.15
C TYR A 114 -17.46 -14.93 15.16
N THR A 115 -16.39 -15.73 15.11
CA THR A 115 -15.28 -15.53 14.16
C THR A 115 -15.76 -15.57 12.71
N TYR A 116 -16.68 -16.49 12.37
CA TYR A 116 -17.27 -16.56 11.04
C TYR A 116 -18.03 -15.27 10.66
N LEU A 117 -18.80 -14.71 11.60
CA LEU A 117 -19.53 -13.45 11.36
C LEU A 117 -18.55 -12.30 11.10
N TYR A 118 -17.47 -12.23 11.88
CA TYR A 118 -16.43 -11.23 11.68
C TYR A 118 -15.75 -11.36 10.32
N GLN A 119 -15.40 -12.58 9.90
CA GLN A 119 -14.83 -12.84 8.59
C GLN A 119 -15.77 -12.41 7.46
N ARG A 120 -17.07 -12.72 7.57
CA ARG A 120 -18.09 -12.29 6.59
C ARG A 120 -18.20 -10.78 6.49
N LEU A 121 -18.15 -10.08 7.63
CA LEU A 121 -18.13 -8.61 7.66
C LEU A 121 -16.86 -8.05 6.98
N ASN A 122 -15.70 -8.63 7.25
CA ASN A 122 -14.44 -8.24 6.59
C ASN A 122 -14.51 -8.44 5.06
N GLN A 123 -15.01 -9.59 4.62
CA GLN A 123 -15.22 -9.88 3.18
C GLN A 123 -16.18 -8.88 2.53
N LEU A 124 -17.31 -8.58 3.19
CA LEU A 124 -18.28 -7.62 2.68
C LEU A 124 -17.69 -6.21 2.57
N LEU A 125 -16.96 -5.77 3.60
CA LEU A 125 -16.26 -4.48 3.61
C LEU A 125 -15.24 -4.38 2.47
N GLN A 126 -14.48 -5.46 2.25
CA GLN A 126 -13.54 -5.57 1.15
C GLN A 126 -14.24 -5.46 -0.22
N ILE A 127 -15.33 -6.18 -0.43
CA ILE A 127 -16.06 -6.14 -1.70
C ILE A 127 -16.57 -4.71 -1.97
N ILE A 128 -17.16 -4.06 -0.96
CA ILE A 128 -17.69 -2.70 -1.09
C ILE A 128 -16.57 -1.72 -1.46
N PHE A 129 -15.46 -1.73 -0.72
CA PHE A 129 -14.35 -0.82 -1.02
C PHE A 129 -13.62 -1.17 -2.30
N GLY A 130 -13.48 -2.45 -2.64
CA GLY A 130 -12.89 -2.89 -3.89
C GLY A 130 -13.70 -2.41 -5.10
N LEU A 131 -15.03 -2.55 -5.06
CA LEU A 131 -15.92 -2.02 -6.10
C LEU A 131 -15.85 -0.50 -6.19
N PHE A 132 -15.80 0.19 -5.05
CA PHE A 132 -15.65 1.65 -5.02
C PHE A 132 -14.32 2.11 -5.66
N VAL A 133 -13.20 1.49 -5.31
CA VAL A 133 -11.88 1.84 -5.86
C VAL A 133 -11.83 1.52 -7.35
N PHE A 134 -12.32 0.35 -7.76
CA PHE A 134 -12.38 -0.05 -9.15
C PHE A 134 -13.19 0.93 -10.01
N THR A 135 -14.37 1.35 -9.53
CA THR A 135 -15.20 2.33 -10.24
C THR A 135 -14.54 3.72 -10.28
N ALA A 136 -13.92 4.16 -9.19
CA ALA A 136 -13.16 5.41 -9.15
C ALA A 136 -11.99 5.39 -10.14
N ASP A 137 -11.24 4.28 -10.23
CA ASP A 137 -10.12 4.11 -11.15
C ASP A 137 -10.57 4.18 -12.61
N ILE A 138 -11.68 3.51 -12.96
CA ILE A 138 -12.27 3.60 -14.31
C ILE A 138 -12.61 5.07 -14.65
N VAL A 139 -13.23 5.79 -13.71
CA VAL A 139 -13.62 7.19 -13.91
C VAL A 139 -12.40 8.10 -14.07
N ILE A 140 -11.35 7.88 -13.26
CA ILE A 140 -10.07 8.60 -13.36
C ILE A 140 -9.43 8.37 -14.73
N ILE A 141 -9.30 7.11 -15.13
CA ILE A 141 -8.68 6.71 -16.39
C ILE A 141 -9.45 7.31 -17.57
N TRP A 142 -10.78 7.16 -17.58
CA TRP A 142 -11.64 7.74 -18.60
C TRP A 142 -11.47 9.25 -18.72
N LYS A 143 -11.41 9.96 -17.58
CA LYS A 143 -11.22 11.42 -17.55
C LYS A 143 -9.87 11.82 -18.12
N ILE A 144 -8.79 11.12 -17.77
CA ILE A 144 -7.44 11.38 -18.30
C ILE A 144 -7.40 11.15 -19.81
N PHE A 145 -7.98 10.05 -20.30
CA PHE A 145 -8.09 9.78 -21.74
C PHE A 145 -8.86 10.88 -22.47
N ARG A 146 -9.99 11.31 -21.91
CA ARG A 146 -10.81 12.39 -22.49
C ARG A 146 -10.05 13.72 -22.56
N LEU A 147 -9.28 14.06 -21.51
CA LEU A 147 -8.45 15.26 -21.48
C LEU A 147 -7.34 15.19 -22.55
N ARG A 148 -6.63 14.06 -22.64
CA ARG A 148 -5.60 13.83 -23.65
C ARG A 148 -6.15 13.93 -25.08
N LEU A 149 -7.30 13.34 -25.35
CA LEU A 149 -7.93 13.38 -26.67
C LEU A 149 -8.28 14.82 -27.08
N ARG A 150 -8.73 15.65 -26.13
CA ARG A 150 -9.00 17.08 -26.39
C ARG A 150 -7.71 17.84 -26.70
N THR A 151 -6.64 17.61 -25.95
CA THR A 151 -5.34 18.24 -26.20
C THR A 151 -4.79 17.83 -27.56
N LEU A 152 -4.88 16.54 -27.92
CA LEU A 152 -4.46 16.04 -29.24
C LEU A 152 -5.25 16.69 -30.37
N ARG A 153 -6.59 16.78 -30.28
CA ARG A 153 -7.39 17.49 -31.30
C ARG A 153 -7.04 18.97 -31.42
N ALA A 154 -6.79 19.65 -30.29
CA ALA A 154 -6.36 21.04 -30.31
C ALA A 154 -4.97 21.22 -30.96
N HIS A 155 -4.06 20.28 -30.73
CA HIS A 155 -2.74 20.27 -31.36
C HIS A 155 -2.78 19.92 -32.84
N PHE A 156 -3.63 19.00 -33.29
CA PHE A 156 -3.78 18.70 -34.72
C PHE A 156 -4.19 19.93 -35.54
N ASN A 157 -4.92 20.88 -34.94
CA ASN A 157 -5.27 22.15 -35.59
C ASN A 157 -4.14 23.19 -35.58
N LYS A 158 -3.09 23.03 -34.76
CA LYS A 158 -1.92 23.91 -34.75
C LYS A 158 -0.73 23.17 -35.35
N ARG A 159 -0.39 23.48 -36.61
CA ARG A 159 0.71 22.87 -37.38
C ARG A 159 1.92 22.57 -36.49
N VAL A 160 2.26 21.28 -36.52
CA VAL A 160 3.41 20.56 -35.97
C VAL A 160 4.61 21.46 -35.69
N SER A 161 4.80 21.81 -34.42
CA SER A 161 6.13 22.03 -33.87
C SER A 161 6.49 20.77 -33.12
N GLU A 162 7.57 20.12 -33.54
CA GLU A 162 8.18 18.93 -32.95
C GLU A 162 8.45 19.15 -31.46
N ARG A 163 7.48 18.82 -30.61
CA ARG A 163 7.71 18.65 -29.19
C ARG A 163 7.52 17.19 -28.85
N GLU A 164 8.61 16.59 -28.41
CA GLU A 164 8.68 15.25 -27.82
C GLU A 164 7.44 14.97 -26.98
N TRP A 165 6.83 13.82 -27.23
CA TRP A 165 5.68 13.31 -26.49
C TRP A 165 6.12 12.94 -25.07
N LYS A 166 6.35 13.95 -24.21
CA LYS A 166 6.70 13.73 -22.81
C LYS A 166 5.47 13.15 -22.12
N PHE A 167 5.58 11.90 -21.68
CA PHE A 167 4.57 11.29 -20.81
C PHE A 167 4.32 12.23 -19.63
N GLY A 168 3.12 12.83 -19.62
CA GLY A 168 2.76 13.79 -18.58
C GLY A 168 2.87 13.15 -17.20
N LYS A 169 3.41 13.90 -16.24
CA LYS A 169 3.55 13.48 -14.83
C LYS A 169 2.25 12.88 -14.27
N GLU A 170 1.11 13.43 -14.70
CA GLU A 170 -0.24 12.98 -14.32
C GLU A 170 -0.54 11.52 -14.70
N THR A 171 -0.06 11.07 -15.87
CA THR A 171 -0.34 9.71 -16.35
C THR A 171 0.51 8.69 -15.62
N ARG A 172 1.76 9.03 -15.31
CA ARG A 172 2.60 8.20 -14.45
C ARG A 172 1.99 8.08 -13.06
N PHE A 173 1.45 9.16 -12.52
CA PHE A 173 0.77 9.15 -11.23
C PHE A 173 -0.50 8.27 -11.22
N ALA A 174 -1.33 8.38 -12.26
CA ALA A 174 -2.50 7.51 -12.42
C ALA A 174 -2.13 6.03 -12.60
N ALA A 175 -1.09 5.74 -13.38
CA ALA A 175 -0.60 4.36 -13.56
C ALA A 175 -0.05 3.77 -12.26
N ASN A 176 0.74 4.55 -11.50
CA ASN A 176 1.23 4.14 -10.18
C ASN A 176 0.07 3.87 -9.21
N PHE A 177 -0.97 4.69 -9.27
CA PHE A 177 -2.17 4.49 -8.44
C PHE A 177 -2.91 3.22 -8.82
N LEU A 178 -3.17 3.00 -10.12
CA LEU A 178 -3.82 1.79 -10.61
C LEU A 178 -3.03 0.53 -10.22
N LEU A 179 -1.70 0.58 -10.33
CA LEU A 179 -0.82 -0.52 -9.94
C LEU A 179 -0.92 -0.78 -8.44
N LEU A 180 -0.91 0.26 -7.60
CA LEU A 180 -1.07 0.15 -6.16
C LEU A 180 -2.44 -0.44 -5.78
N SER A 181 -3.52 0.06 -6.38
CA SER A 181 -4.90 -0.45 -6.21
C SER A 181 -4.98 -1.93 -6.61
N THR A 182 -4.38 -2.29 -7.74
CA THR A 182 -4.37 -3.67 -8.24
C THR A 182 -3.57 -4.59 -7.31
N CYS A 183 -2.37 -4.19 -6.91
CA CYS A 183 -1.56 -4.95 -5.95
C CYS A 183 -2.31 -5.17 -4.65
N PHE A 184 -3.01 -4.14 -4.15
CA PHE A 184 -3.84 -4.31 -2.97
C PHE A 184 -4.97 -5.29 -3.21
N LEU A 185 -5.80 -5.11 -4.25
CA LEU A 185 -6.93 -5.99 -4.54
C LEU A 185 -6.50 -7.45 -4.66
N VAL A 186 -5.39 -7.72 -5.36
CA VAL A 186 -4.82 -9.07 -5.47
C VAL A 186 -4.48 -9.62 -4.10
N MET A 187 -3.74 -8.86 -3.27
CA MET A 187 -3.46 -9.29 -1.90
C MET A 187 -4.75 -9.55 -1.13
N THR A 188 -5.73 -8.66 -1.23
CA THR A 188 -6.96 -8.79 -0.45
C THR A 188 -7.75 -10.04 -0.83
N ILE A 189 -7.79 -10.36 -2.13
CA ILE A 189 -8.40 -11.59 -2.64
C ILE A 189 -7.64 -12.80 -2.09
N CYS A 190 -6.31 -12.81 -2.18
CA CYS A 190 -5.49 -13.92 -1.70
C CYS A 190 -5.63 -14.21 -0.20
N TYR A 191 -5.80 -13.16 0.62
CA TYR A 191 -5.98 -13.31 2.07
C TYR A 191 -7.39 -13.79 2.48
N ASN A 192 -8.42 -13.56 1.65
CA ASN A 192 -9.81 -13.84 2.03
C ASN A 192 -10.45 -15.02 1.29
N VAL A 193 -9.90 -15.41 0.14
CA VAL A 193 -10.29 -16.63 -0.56
C VAL A 193 -9.53 -17.80 0.08
N ASP A 194 -10.28 -18.74 0.64
CA ASP A 194 -9.72 -19.99 1.10
C ASP A 194 -9.39 -20.86 -0.13
N PHE A 195 -8.11 -20.92 -0.48
CA PHE A 195 -7.61 -21.79 -1.56
C PHE A 195 -7.38 -23.23 -1.08
N GLY A 196 -7.80 -23.56 0.14
CA GLY A 196 -7.49 -24.81 0.82
C GLY A 196 -6.07 -24.84 1.38
N TYR A 197 -5.85 -25.77 2.31
CA TYR A 197 -4.54 -25.99 2.92
C TYR A 197 -3.54 -26.53 1.90
N GLY A 198 -2.32 -25.98 1.88
CA GLY A 198 -1.20 -26.56 1.14
C GLY A 198 -0.28 -25.55 0.46
N PHE A 199 0.53 -26.07 -0.47
CA PHE A 199 1.60 -25.34 -1.16
C PHE A 199 1.12 -24.04 -1.83
N TRP A 200 -0.05 -24.06 -2.47
CA TRP A 200 -0.57 -22.90 -3.20
C TRP A 200 -0.92 -21.73 -2.28
N GLN A 201 -1.52 -22.00 -1.12
CA GLN A 201 -1.83 -20.96 -0.15
C GLN A 201 -0.55 -20.32 0.39
N SER A 202 0.44 -21.14 0.78
CA SER A 202 1.76 -20.65 1.23
C SER A 202 2.45 -19.80 0.15
N LEU A 203 2.43 -20.24 -1.11
CA LEU A 203 2.99 -19.48 -2.24
C LEU A 203 2.26 -18.14 -2.43
N LEU A 204 0.93 -18.14 -2.39
CA LEU A 204 0.13 -16.92 -2.52
C LEU A 204 0.41 -15.94 -1.38
N PHE A 205 0.52 -16.39 -0.13
CA PHE A 205 0.91 -15.54 0.99
C PHE A 205 2.29 -14.91 0.77
N LYS A 206 3.28 -15.70 0.32
CA LYS A 206 4.63 -15.17 0.00
C LYS A 206 4.59 -14.12 -1.11
N ILE A 207 3.83 -14.37 -2.18
CA ILE A 207 3.62 -13.39 -3.25
C ILE A 207 2.94 -12.13 -2.71
N CYS A 208 1.93 -12.25 -1.84
CA CYS A 208 1.26 -11.11 -1.23
C CYS A 208 2.21 -10.29 -0.38
N THR A 209 3.06 -10.94 0.41
CA THR A 209 4.10 -10.26 1.19
C THR A 209 5.04 -9.48 0.26
N LEU A 210 5.52 -10.09 -0.83
CA LEU A 210 6.35 -9.42 -1.85
C LEU A 210 5.63 -8.24 -2.53
N LEU A 211 4.34 -8.38 -2.84
CA LEU A 211 3.52 -7.29 -3.38
C LEU A 211 3.37 -6.14 -2.37
N ASN A 212 3.25 -6.45 -1.07
CA ASN A 212 3.23 -5.43 -0.04
C ASN A 212 4.57 -4.69 0.05
N PHE A 213 5.70 -5.40 -0.11
CA PHE A 213 7.02 -4.80 -0.23
C PHE A 213 7.16 -3.92 -1.48
N ALA A 214 6.61 -4.35 -2.62
CA ALA A 214 6.71 -3.63 -3.89
C ALA A 214 6.10 -2.21 -3.85
N LYS A 215 5.22 -1.92 -2.88
CA LYS A 215 4.68 -0.57 -2.65
C LYS A 215 5.78 0.46 -2.38
N TRP A 216 6.84 0.09 -1.66
CA TRP A 216 7.92 1.00 -1.29
C TRP A 216 8.67 1.55 -2.52
N PRO A 217 9.19 0.70 -3.43
CA PRO A 217 9.72 1.15 -4.70
C PRO A 217 8.74 2.03 -5.48
N MET A 218 7.44 1.71 -5.51
CA MET A 218 6.46 2.53 -6.23
C MET A 218 6.34 3.94 -5.64
N TYR A 219 6.33 4.09 -4.31
CA TYR A 219 6.30 5.40 -3.66
C TYR A 219 7.60 6.18 -3.88
N VAL A 220 8.75 5.51 -3.76
CA VAL A 220 10.07 6.13 -3.92
C VAL A 220 10.29 6.57 -5.38
N LEU A 221 10.01 5.69 -6.34
CA LEU A 221 10.18 5.98 -7.77
C LEU A 221 9.14 6.99 -8.28
N GLY A 222 7.95 7.02 -7.68
CA GLY A 222 6.86 7.91 -8.06
C GLY A 222 7.07 9.37 -7.66
N ASN A 223 7.86 9.63 -6.62
CA ASN A 223 8.08 10.98 -6.11
C ASN A 223 9.57 11.34 -6.12
N ALA A 224 9.96 12.22 -7.06
CA ALA A 224 11.34 12.69 -7.19
C ALA A 224 11.87 13.34 -5.90
N SER A 225 11.02 14.02 -5.11
CA SER A 225 11.43 14.60 -3.84
C SER A 225 11.81 13.52 -2.82
N VAL A 226 11.02 12.46 -2.72
CA VAL A 226 11.31 11.31 -1.84
C VAL A 226 12.54 10.56 -2.33
N SER A 227 12.65 10.29 -3.64
CA SER A 227 13.84 9.67 -4.22
C SER A 227 15.11 10.48 -3.96
N ASN A 228 15.04 11.81 -4.05
CA ASN A 228 16.18 12.68 -3.79
C ASN A 228 16.51 12.73 -2.30
N ALA A 229 15.51 12.74 -1.41
CA ALA A 229 15.73 12.68 0.03
C ALA A 229 16.41 11.37 0.44
N ILE A 230 15.97 10.23 -0.11
CA ILE A 230 16.58 8.92 0.13
C ILE A 230 18.00 8.86 -0.42
N ARG A 231 18.23 9.39 -1.64
CA ARG A 231 19.60 9.53 -2.18
C ARG A 231 20.45 10.42 -1.29
N GLY A 232 19.91 11.50 -0.73
CA GLY A 232 20.59 12.33 0.26
C GLY A 232 21.03 11.51 1.45
N ILE A 233 20.13 10.75 2.08
CA ILE A 233 20.44 9.90 3.24
C ILE A 233 21.49 8.82 2.90
N LEU A 234 21.36 8.17 1.74
CA LEU A 234 22.27 7.09 1.32
C LEU A 234 23.64 7.63 0.85
N CYS A 235 23.68 8.79 0.18
CA CYS A 235 24.89 9.41 -0.35
C CYS A 235 25.53 10.41 0.63
N CYS A 236 24.93 10.68 1.79
CA CYS A 236 25.53 11.50 2.84
C CYS A 236 26.79 10.87 3.48
N ASN A 237 27.14 9.62 3.13
CA ASN A 237 28.45 9.02 3.43
C ASN A 237 29.40 8.93 2.22
N SER A 238 29.00 9.45 1.06
CA SER A 238 29.85 9.58 -0.11
C SER A 238 30.05 11.05 -0.48
N GLN A 239 30.43 11.88 0.50
CA GLN A 239 31.53 12.81 0.22
C GLN A 239 32.80 11.95 0.10
N LEU A 240 32.89 11.15 -0.98
CA LEU A 240 34.21 10.83 -1.50
C LEU A 240 34.80 12.19 -1.81
N ALA A 241 35.80 12.59 -1.03
CA ALA A 241 36.67 13.69 -1.40
C ALA A 241 36.98 13.53 -2.89
N PRO A 242 36.87 14.59 -3.70
CA PRO A 242 37.35 14.51 -5.08
C PRO A 242 38.77 13.97 -4.99
N LEU A 243 39.03 12.83 -5.63
CA LEU A 243 40.38 12.32 -5.85
C LEU A 243 41.12 13.48 -6.53
N THR A 244 41.88 14.24 -5.74
CA THR A 244 42.73 15.29 -6.25
C THR A 244 43.75 14.61 -7.13
N SER A 245 43.51 14.69 -8.43
CA SER A 245 44.46 14.34 -9.49
C SER A 245 45.62 15.34 -9.45
N SER A 246 46.44 15.26 -8.40
CA SER A 246 47.67 16.03 -8.26
C SER A 246 48.80 15.10 -7.88
N THR A 247 49.25 14.32 -8.85
CA THR A 247 50.65 13.87 -8.98
C THR A 247 50.87 13.48 -10.44
N VAL A 248 50.75 14.47 -11.33
CA VAL A 248 51.48 14.45 -12.59
C VAL A 248 52.95 14.63 -12.20
N LEU A 249 53.65 13.50 -12.05
CA LEU A 249 55.11 13.44 -12.05
C LEU A 249 55.59 14.06 -13.36
N LYS A 250 56.15 15.27 -13.27
CA LYS A 250 57.02 15.81 -14.32
C LYS A 250 58.34 15.07 -14.24
N PHE A 251 58.64 14.28 -15.27
CA PHE A 251 60.00 14.07 -15.75
C PHE A 251 60.24 15.03 -16.92
#